data_AF-A0A4Q7EH05-F1
#
_entry.id   AF-A0A4Q7EH05-F1
#
_cell.length_a   1.000
_cell.length_b   1.000
_cell.length_c   1.000
_cell.angle_alpha   90.00
_cell.angle_beta   90.00
_cell.angle_gamma   90.00
#
_symmetry.space_group_name_H-M   'P 1'
#
loop_
_entity.id
_entity.type
_entity.pdbx_description
1 polymer ?
#
loop_
_entity_poly.entity_id
_entity_poly.type
_entity_poly.pdbx_seq_one_letter_code
_entity_poly.pdbx_strand_id
1 'polypeptide(L)'
;MSVNISENQWNEAIAQSEADPDLIYAKSVFFNQSEQEILKRFQINFIERTDELRFMPANLLMACLPYFVRFIVTCRHDEFDKPGIADCFLSLLEGKLSDETVNTIELLHQSGEALLFISSRLDEFNTDPDIYGDLQPRLHHLITLR
;
A
#
# COMPACT_ATOMS: atom_id res chain seq x y z
N MET A 1 12.55 -10.14 2.48
CA MET A 1 12.10 -11.37 3.20
C MET A 1 10.62 -11.19 3.46
N SER A 2 9.76 -12.08 2.97
CA SER A 2 8.32 -12.03 3.24
C SER A 2 8.07 -12.49 4.68
N VAL A 3 7.48 -11.63 5.51
CA VAL A 3 6.96 -12.04 6.81
C VAL A 3 5.84 -13.04 6.54
N ASN A 4 6.05 -14.31 6.92
CA ASN A 4 5.10 -15.38 6.64
C ASN A 4 3.98 -15.31 7.69
N ILE A 5 2.93 -14.54 7.41
CA ILE A 5 1.72 -14.48 8.23
C ILE A 5 0.99 -15.82 8.15
N SER A 6 0.71 -16.43 9.30
CA SER A 6 -0.03 -17.67 9.38
C SER A 6 -1.53 -17.49 9.15
N GLU A 7 -2.22 -18.58 8.79
CA GLU A 7 -3.68 -18.56 8.67
C GLU A 7 -4.38 -18.17 9.98
N ASN A 8 -3.83 -18.59 11.13
CA ASN A 8 -4.37 -18.26 12.44
C ASN A 8 -4.33 -16.76 12.70
N GLN A 9 -3.24 -16.07 12.32
CA GLN A 9 -3.15 -14.62 12.47
C GLN A 9 -4.18 -13.88 11.61
N TRP A 10 -4.50 -14.39 10.41
CA TRP A 10 -5.60 -13.88 9.61
C TRP A 10 -6.96 -14.11 10.30
N ASN A 11 -7.22 -15.33 10.77
CA ASN A 11 -8.49 -15.67 11.41
C ASN A 11 -8.71 -14.88 12.72
N GLU A 12 -7.65 -14.66 13.50
CA GLU A 12 -7.68 -13.84 14.72
C GLU A 12 -7.98 -12.37 14.38
N ALA A 13 -7.31 -11.81 13.37
CA ALA A 13 -7.57 -10.45 12.92
C ALA A 13 -9.01 -10.26 12.43
N ILE A 14 -9.53 -11.23 11.67
CA ILE A 14 -10.91 -11.26 11.19
C ILE A 14 -11.89 -11.30 12.37
N ALA A 15 -11.69 -12.21 13.32
CA ALA A 15 -12.58 -12.38 14.47
C ALA A 15 -12.60 -11.17 15.43
N GLN A 16 -11.55 -10.34 15.42
CA GLN A 16 -11.41 -9.17 16.29
C GLN A 16 -11.78 -7.85 15.59
N SER A 17 -12.06 -7.88 14.28
CA SER A 17 -12.31 -6.68 13.49
C SER A 17 -13.80 -6.41 13.34
N GLU A 18 -14.19 -5.14 13.52
CA GLU A 18 -15.53 -4.66 13.13
C GLU A 18 -15.67 -4.53 11.61
N ALA A 19 -14.56 -4.55 10.86
CA ALA A 19 -14.48 -4.57 9.40
C ALA A 19 -14.24 -6.01 8.86
N ASP A 20 -14.98 -6.97 9.42
CA ASP A 20 -14.89 -8.40 9.09
C ASP A 20 -14.99 -8.67 7.56
N PRO A 21 -15.97 -8.10 6.80
CA PRO A 21 -16.08 -8.36 5.36
C PRO A 21 -14.84 -7.94 4.55
N ASP A 22 -14.25 -6.79 4.89
CA ASP A 22 -13.07 -6.25 4.19
C ASP A 22 -11.83 -7.12 4.46
N LEU A 23 -11.65 -7.60 5.70
CA LEU A 23 -10.54 -8.49 6.03
C LEU A 23 -10.71 -9.90 5.46
N ILE A 24 -11.94 -10.43 5.39
CA ILE A 24 -12.21 -11.71 4.71
C ILE A 24 -11.81 -11.60 3.24
N TYR A 25 -12.21 -10.52 2.57
CA TYR A 25 -11.90 -10.34 1.17
C TYR A 25 -10.40 -10.11 0.95
N ALA A 26 -9.75 -9.30 1.79
CA ALA A 26 -8.31 -9.12 1.76
C ALA A 26 -7.55 -10.44 1.98
N LYS A 27 -8.01 -11.33 2.87
CA LYS A 27 -7.43 -12.67 3.03
C LYS A 27 -7.46 -13.44 1.70
N SER A 28 -8.55 -13.38 0.94
CA SER A 28 -8.65 -14.06 -0.37
C SER A 28 -7.69 -13.52 -1.45
N VAL A 29 -7.09 -12.36 -1.19
CA VAL A 29 -6.24 -11.61 -2.12
C VAL A 29 -4.77 -11.81 -1.79
N PHE A 30 -4.42 -11.81 -0.51
CA PHE A 30 -3.03 -11.86 -0.07
C PHE A 30 -2.62 -13.22 0.49
N PHE A 31 -3.53 -13.92 1.19
CA PHE A 31 -3.18 -15.16 1.87
C PHE A 31 -3.04 -16.32 0.88
N ASN A 32 -1.89 -17.00 0.95
CA ASN A 32 -1.55 -18.15 0.11
C ASN A 32 -1.66 -17.87 -1.41
N GLN A 33 -1.60 -16.61 -1.82
CA GLN A 33 -1.52 -16.21 -3.22
C GLN A 33 -0.07 -16.06 -3.65
N SER A 34 0.21 -16.37 -4.93
CA SER A 34 1.51 -16.07 -5.50
C SER A 34 1.69 -14.55 -5.66
N GLU A 35 2.93 -14.07 -5.58
CA GLU A 35 3.25 -12.65 -5.83
C GLU A 35 2.66 -12.17 -7.16
N GLN A 36 2.79 -12.97 -8.23
CA GLN A 36 2.28 -12.64 -9.56
C GLN A 36 0.77 -12.42 -9.57
N GLU A 37 0.01 -13.24 -8.83
CA GLU A 37 -1.44 -13.10 -8.73
C GLU A 37 -1.82 -11.85 -7.92
N ILE A 38 -1.08 -11.53 -6.85
CA ILE A 38 -1.29 -10.32 -6.06
C ILE A 38 -1.04 -9.07 -6.92
N LEU A 39 0.08 -9.03 -7.65
CA LEU A 39 0.42 -7.91 -8.53
C LEU A 39 -0.63 -7.72 -9.64
N LYS A 40 -1.14 -8.82 -10.20
CA LYS A 40 -2.23 -8.78 -11.17
C LYS A 40 -3.51 -8.19 -10.58
N ARG A 41 -3.84 -8.50 -9.32
CA ARG A 41 -4.99 -7.90 -8.63
C ARG A 41 -4.82 -6.41 -8.36
N PHE A 42 -3.60 -5.94 -8.06
CA PHE A 42 -3.31 -4.50 -8.06
C PHE A 42 -3.50 -3.85 -9.43
N GLN A 43 -3.06 -4.49 -10.51
CA GLN A 43 -3.30 -3.99 -11.88
C GLN A 43 -4.78 -3.92 -12.24
N ILE A 44 -5.61 -4.81 -11.70
CA ILE A 44 -7.05 -4.79 -11.94
C ILE A 44 -7.73 -3.65 -11.18
N ASN A 45 -7.39 -3.46 -9.90
CA ASN A 45 -8.03 -2.43 -9.07
C ASN A 45 -7.15 -2.02 -7.87
N PHE A 46 -6.18 -1.13 -8.12
CA PHE A 46 -5.26 -0.65 -7.09
C PHE A 46 -5.97 0.14 -5.97
N ILE A 47 -7.10 0.80 -6.26
CA ILE A 47 -7.88 1.55 -5.27
C ILE A 47 -8.41 0.60 -4.21
N GLU A 48 -9.08 -0.48 -4.64
CA GLU A 48 -9.64 -1.46 -3.72
C GLU A 48 -8.55 -2.23 -2.96
N ARG A 49 -7.42 -2.54 -3.60
CA ARG A 49 -6.27 -3.14 -2.89
C ARG A 49 -5.71 -2.21 -1.81
N THR A 50 -5.71 -0.91 -2.07
CA THR A 50 -5.26 0.10 -1.11
C THR A 50 -6.21 0.20 0.08
N ASP A 51 -7.52 0.18 -0.17
CA ASP A 51 -8.52 0.18 0.90
C ASP A 51 -8.41 -1.05 1.79
N GLU A 52 -8.18 -2.24 1.21
CA GLU A 52 -7.92 -3.45 2.00
C GLU A 52 -6.71 -3.31 2.93
N LEU A 53 -5.59 -2.77 2.41
CA LEU A 53 -4.41 -2.48 3.24
C LEU A 53 -4.72 -1.45 4.33
N ARG A 54 -5.59 -0.48 4.07
CA ARG A 54 -6.00 0.54 5.05
C ARG A 54 -6.69 -0.09 6.26
N PHE A 55 -7.55 -1.09 6.05
CA PHE A 55 -8.29 -1.75 7.13
C PHE A 55 -7.50 -2.87 7.82
N MET A 56 -6.32 -3.24 7.30
CA MET A 56 -5.49 -4.24 7.96
C MET A 56 -4.93 -3.74 9.31
N PRO A 57 -4.92 -4.61 10.33
CA PRO A 57 -4.10 -4.39 11.52
C PRO A 57 -2.61 -4.40 11.14
N ALA A 58 -1.79 -3.76 11.98
CA ALA A 58 -0.39 -3.51 11.69
C ALA A 58 0.40 -4.74 11.23
N ASN A 59 0.22 -5.89 11.88
CA ASN A 59 0.93 -7.12 11.49
C ASN A 59 0.60 -7.58 10.06
N LEU A 60 -0.68 -7.51 9.66
CA LEU A 60 -1.11 -7.89 8.31
C LEU A 60 -0.66 -6.86 7.27
N LEU A 61 -0.81 -5.57 7.60
CA LEU A 61 -0.33 -4.48 6.76
C LEU A 61 1.16 -4.64 6.46
N MET A 62 1.99 -4.81 7.48
CA MET A 62 3.45 -4.92 7.31
C MET A 62 3.88 -6.16 6.52
N ALA A 63 3.04 -7.20 6.45
CA ALA A 63 3.29 -8.36 5.61
C ALA A 63 2.85 -8.16 4.15
N CYS A 64 1.82 -7.34 3.91
CA CYS A 64 1.22 -7.16 2.60
C CYS A 64 1.73 -5.92 1.85
N LEU A 65 2.17 -4.88 2.57
CA LEU A 65 2.71 -3.64 2.01
C LEU A 65 3.84 -3.85 0.98
N PRO A 66 4.77 -4.80 1.15
CA PRO A 66 5.81 -5.06 0.15
C PRO A 66 5.26 -5.39 -1.25
N TYR A 67 4.06 -5.96 -1.35
CA TYR A 67 3.42 -6.23 -2.65
C TYR A 67 2.98 -4.94 -3.35
N PHE A 68 2.49 -3.95 -2.60
CA PHE A 68 2.13 -2.65 -3.16
C PHE A 68 3.39 -1.91 -3.64
N VAL A 69 4.46 -1.94 -2.84
CA VAL A 69 5.77 -1.39 -3.24
C VAL A 69 6.27 -2.07 -4.52
N ARG A 70 6.20 -3.41 -4.59
CA ARG A 70 6.60 -4.17 -5.78
C ARG A 70 5.75 -3.81 -6.99
N PHE A 71 4.44 -3.69 -6.83
CA PHE A 71 3.52 -3.25 -7.89
C PHE A 71 3.94 -1.89 -8.46
N ILE A 72 4.17 -0.89 -7.61
CA ILE A 72 4.58 0.45 -8.04
C ILE A 72 5.88 0.40 -8.84
N VAL A 73 6.89 -0.30 -8.34
CA VAL A 73 8.26 -0.24 -8.87
C VAL A 73 8.49 -1.14 -10.08
N THR A 74 7.75 -2.23 -10.22
CA THR A 74 8.06 -3.27 -11.23
C THR A 74 7.01 -3.47 -12.30
N CYS A 75 5.75 -3.09 -12.06
CA CYS A 75 4.72 -3.18 -13.08
C CYS A 75 4.78 -1.98 -14.03
N ARG A 76 4.30 -2.19 -15.25
CA ARG A 76 3.97 -1.09 -16.15
C ARG A 76 2.58 -0.58 -15.78
N HIS A 77 2.47 0.73 -15.65
CA HIS A 77 1.23 1.43 -15.32
C HIS A 77 0.79 2.27 -16.52
N ASP A 78 -0.53 2.35 -16.74
CA ASP A 78 -1.10 3.27 -17.71
C ASP A 78 -0.95 4.71 -17.21
N GLU A 79 -0.67 5.66 -18.13
CA GLU A 79 -0.45 7.07 -17.77
C GLU A 79 -1.62 7.67 -17.00
N PHE A 80 -2.84 7.24 -17.31
CA PHE A 80 -4.06 7.68 -16.64
C PHE A 80 -4.12 7.22 -15.16
N ASP A 81 -3.56 6.06 -14.83
CA ASP A 81 -3.66 5.49 -13.49
C ASP A 81 -2.54 5.97 -12.56
N LYS A 82 -1.40 6.40 -13.10
CA LYS A 82 -0.22 6.76 -12.30
C LYS A 82 -0.52 7.77 -11.19
N PRO A 83 -1.23 8.89 -11.42
CA PRO A 83 -1.53 9.83 -10.33
C PRO A 83 -2.38 9.23 -9.23
N GLY A 84 -3.39 8.43 -9.60
CA GLY A 84 -4.22 7.69 -8.66
C GLY A 84 -3.42 6.67 -7.86
N ILE A 85 -2.48 5.95 -8.49
CA ILE A 85 -1.60 4.99 -7.81
C ILE A 85 -0.72 5.69 -6.77
N ALA A 86 -0.08 6.79 -7.14
CA ALA A 86 0.74 7.56 -6.21
C ALA A 86 -0.09 8.13 -5.07
N ASP A 87 -1.23 8.77 -5.36
CA ASP A 87 -2.11 9.30 -4.32
C ASP A 87 -2.60 8.21 -3.34
N CYS A 88 -3.03 7.05 -3.86
CA CYS A 88 -3.43 5.92 -3.03
C CYS A 88 -2.31 5.48 -2.09
N PHE A 89 -1.09 5.34 -2.62
CA PHE A 89 0.06 4.93 -1.83
C PHE A 89 0.44 5.97 -0.76
N LEU A 90 0.56 7.25 -1.13
CA LEU A 90 0.91 8.31 -0.17
C LEU A 90 -0.16 8.47 0.91
N SER A 91 -1.44 8.44 0.54
CA SER A 91 -2.57 8.51 1.46
C SER A 91 -2.60 7.34 2.44
N LEU A 92 -2.27 6.12 1.97
CA LEU A 92 -2.13 4.95 2.86
C LEU A 92 -1.04 5.18 3.91
N LEU A 93 0.13 5.64 3.49
CA LEU A 93 1.23 5.89 4.42
C LEU A 93 0.89 6.99 5.42
N GLU A 94 0.42 8.14 4.94
CA GLU A 94 0.02 9.28 5.79
C GLU A 94 -1.04 8.87 6.83
N GLY A 95 -2.05 8.09 6.43
CA GLY A 95 -3.06 7.57 7.36
C GLY A 95 -2.45 6.66 8.43
N LYS A 96 -1.48 5.81 8.05
CA LYS A 96 -0.82 4.87 8.97
C LYS A 96 0.26 5.51 9.83
N LEU A 97 0.75 6.71 9.50
CA LEU A 97 1.64 7.47 10.40
C LEU A 97 0.97 7.86 11.72
N SER A 98 -0.35 8.05 11.72
CA SER A 98 -1.13 8.36 12.92
C SER A 98 -1.61 7.13 13.71
N ASP A 99 -1.34 5.92 13.20
CA ASP A 99 -1.76 4.67 13.83
C ASP A 99 -0.69 4.20 14.83
N GLU A 100 -0.96 4.34 16.12
CA GLU A 100 -0.03 3.98 17.21
C GLU A 100 0.34 2.48 17.23
N THR A 101 -0.45 1.63 16.54
CA THR A 101 -0.16 0.19 16.44
C THR A 101 0.88 -0.14 15.36
N VAL A 102 1.14 0.79 14.45
CA VAL A 102 2.05 0.61 13.32
C VAL A 102 3.44 1.12 13.70
N ASN A 103 4.46 0.31 13.42
CA ASN A 103 5.85 0.75 13.55
C ASN A 103 6.19 1.70 12.39
N THR A 104 6.17 3.01 12.65
CA THR A 104 6.45 4.06 11.68
C THR A 104 7.80 3.92 10.97
N ILE A 105 8.85 3.54 11.71
CA ILE A 105 10.20 3.40 11.15
C ILE A 105 10.21 2.26 10.12
N GLU A 106 9.64 1.11 10.47
CA GLU A 106 9.58 -0.03 9.58
C GLU A 106 8.65 0.24 8.38
N LEU A 107 7.52 0.93 8.60
CA LEU A 107 6.60 1.35 7.53
C LEU A 107 7.32 2.18 6.46
N LEU A 108 8.05 3.22 6.88
CA LEU A 108 8.77 4.11 5.97
C LEU A 108 9.97 3.43 5.33
N HIS A 109 10.66 2.54 6.05
CA HIS A 109 11.76 1.75 5.50
C HIS A 109 11.27 0.83 4.37
N GLN A 110 10.19 0.05 4.58
CA GLN A 110 9.63 -0.83 3.55
C GLN A 110 9.08 -0.05 2.35
N SER A 111 8.55 1.15 2.59
CA SER A 111 7.99 2.02 1.55
C SER A 111 9.05 2.78 0.75
N GLY A 112 10.30 2.77 1.20
CA GLY A 112 11.35 3.64 0.70
C GLY A 112 11.63 3.51 -0.80
N GLU A 113 11.55 2.29 -1.34
CA GLU A 113 11.78 2.05 -2.77
C GLU A 113 10.70 2.71 -3.64
N ALA A 114 9.42 2.54 -3.27
CA ALA A 114 8.30 3.16 -3.98
C ALA A 114 8.31 4.69 -3.88
N LEU A 115 8.60 5.24 -2.68
CA LEU A 115 8.73 6.69 -2.49
C LEU A 115 9.81 7.30 -3.40
N LEU A 116 10.98 6.68 -3.47
CA LEU A 116 12.06 7.14 -4.34
C LEU A 116 11.73 6.95 -5.82
N PHE A 117 11.06 5.84 -6.17
CA PHE A 117 10.63 5.57 -7.54
C PHE A 117 9.67 6.64 -8.06
N ILE A 118 8.63 6.97 -7.29
CA ILE A 118 7.66 8.03 -7.59
C ILE A 118 8.39 9.37 -7.65
N SER A 119 9.28 9.66 -6.70
CA SER A 119 10.00 10.94 -6.64
C SER A 119 10.88 11.18 -7.87
N SER A 120 11.53 10.13 -8.37
CA SER A 120 12.36 10.21 -9.57
C SER A 120 11.58 10.35 -10.88
N ARG A 121 10.25 10.19 -10.84
CA ARG A 121 9.33 10.24 -11.99
C ARG A 121 8.11 11.11 -11.68
N LEU A 122 8.32 12.17 -10.88
CA LEU A 122 7.21 12.97 -10.37
C LEU A 122 6.40 13.63 -11.50
N ASP A 123 7.03 13.92 -12.63
CA ASP A 123 6.39 14.40 -13.85
C ASP A 123 5.39 13.40 -14.47
N GLU A 124 5.58 12.10 -14.23
CA GLU A 124 4.66 11.04 -14.67
C GLU A 124 3.54 10.78 -13.65
N PHE A 125 3.81 11.00 -12.36
CA PHE A 125 2.90 10.65 -11.27
C PHE A 125 2.11 11.84 -10.72
N ASN A 126 2.50 13.09 -10.99
CA ASN A 126 1.83 14.30 -10.49
C ASN A 126 1.12 15.07 -11.63
N THR A 127 0.51 14.35 -12.58
CA THR A 127 -0.08 14.95 -13.79
C THR A 127 -1.49 15.51 -13.59
N ASP A 128 -2.18 15.11 -12.53
CA ASP A 128 -3.57 15.53 -12.23
C ASP A 128 -3.71 16.19 -10.83
N PRO A 129 -2.98 17.29 -10.56
CA PRO A 129 -3.01 17.95 -9.25
C PRO A 129 -4.37 18.57 -8.90
N ASP A 130 -5.23 18.84 -9.88
CA ASP A 130 -6.60 19.31 -9.64
C ASP A 130 -7.51 18.22 -9.03
N ILE A 131 -7.16 16.94 -9.22
CA ILE A 131 -7.90 15.79 -8.70
C ILE A 131 -7.29 15.28 -7.40
N TYR A 132 -5.97 15.08 -7.39
CA TYR A 132 -5.25 14.40 -6.29
C TYR A 132 -4.46 15.36 -5.38
N GLY A 133 -4.46 16.66 -5.70
CA GLY A 133 -3.59 17.64 -5.06
C GLY A 133 -2.14 17.52 -5.55
N ASP A 134 -1.31 18.49 -5.18
CA ASP A 134 0.12 18.43 -5.46
C ASP A 134 0.78 17.34 -4.61
N LEU A 135 1.31 16.31 -5.27
CA LEU A 135 1.96 15.19 -4.60
C LEU A 135 3.39 15.52 -4.11
N GLN A 136 4.02 16.58 -4.65
CA GLN A 136 5.41 16.90 -4.34
C GLN A 136 5.67 17.16 -2.84
N PRO A 137 4.87 17.99 -2.13
CA PRO A 137 5.12 18.28 -0.72
C PRO A 137 4.91 17.05 0.17
N ARG A 138 3.90 16.23 -0.15
CA ARG A 138 3.56 14.99 0.55
C ARG A 138 4.70 13.99 0.45
N LEU A 139 5.21 13.80 -0.77
CA LEU A 139 6.32 12.91 -1.04
C LEU A 139 7.61 13.36 -0.34
N HIS A 140 7.91 14.66 -0.39
CA HIS A 140 9.07 15.23 0.30
C HIS A 140 8.99 15.01 1.82
N HIS A 141 7.82 15.21 2.40
CA HIS A 141 7.58 14.99 3.82
C HIS A 141 7.84 13.52 4.21
N LEU A 142 7.24 12.57 3.51
CA LEU A 142 7.38 11.14 3.77
C LEU A 142 8.83 10.65 3.61
N ILE A 143 9.55 11.14 2.60
CA ILE A 143 10.98 10.81 2.40
C ILE A 143 11.85 11.34 3.54
N THR A 144 11.53 12.52 4.08
CA THR A 144 12.31 13.14 5.16
C THR A 144 12.09 12.47 6.52
N LEU A 145 10.93 11.83 6.71
CA LEU A 145 10.63 11.07 7.93
C LEU A 145 11.32 9.70 7.99
N ARG A 146 11.83 9.20 6.87
CA ARG A 146 12.47 7.88 6.74
C ARG A 146 13.90 7.90 7.24
#